data_AF-A0A418V448-F1
#
_entry.id   AF-A0A418V448-F1
#
_cell.length_a   1.000
_cell.length_b   1.000
_cell.length_c   1.000
_cell.angle_alpha   90.00
_cell.angle_beta   90.00
_cell.angle_gamma   90.00
#
_symmetry.space_group_name_H-M   'P 1'
#
loop_
_entity.id
_entity.type
_entity.pdbx_description
1 polymer ?
#
loop_
_entity_poly.entity_id
_entity_poly.type
_entity_poly.pdbx_seq_one_letter_code
_entity_poly.pdbx_strand_id
1 'polypeptide(L)'
;MITRFASDVGRLFGAITADAFWSVATSAPVLVAIGVLAAAAFAVARVPMLGRLLPPLGEFQALAAAVQLIAVAALIFLIGFRTADQRAELRRLGDELAFKAMQLKNASATAADAERLRRDAEATARQAKGKLDEYCAKFGCGDDHKPPASPAVRIVRRCDPPAGYFDWLHQLQRRRSAAGRG
;
A
#
# COMPACT_ATOMS: atom_id res chain seq x y z
N MET A 1 -16.90 -31.18 8.67
CA MET A 1 -15.83 -30.26 8.20
C MET A 1 -15.78 -30.16 6.68
N ILE A 2 -15.96 -31.26 5.93
CA ILE A 2 -15.94 -31.31 4.46
C ILE A 2 -17.08 -30.51 3.78
N THR A 3 -18.25 -30.41 4.42
CA THR A 3 -19.41 -29.67 3.87
C THR A 3 -19.22 -28.15 3.84
N ARG A 4 -18.44 -27.58 4.78
CA ARG A 4 -18.10 -26.14 4.75
C ARG A 4 -17.13 -25.81 3.63
N PHE A 5 -16.19 -26.72 3.35
CA PHE A 5 -15.20 -26.53 2.30
C PHE A 5 -15.86 -26.51 0.90
N ALA A 6 -16.82 -27.39 0.65
CA ALA A 6 -17.56 -27.40 -0.62
C ALA A 6 -18.43 -26.14 -0.82
N SER A 7 -19.06 -25.63 0.24
CA SER A 7 -19.80 -24.37 0.16
C SER A 7 -18.91 -23.14 -0.04
N ASP A 8 -17.71 -23.15 0.55
CA ASP A 8 -16.76 -22.04 0.40
C ASP A 8 -16.12 -22.03 -0.99
N VAL A 9 -15.78 -23.20 -1.53
CA VAL A 9 -15.27 -23.34 -2.90
C VAL A 9 -16.35 -22.96 -3.94
N GLY A 10 -17.59 -23.42 -3.75
CA GLY A 10 -18.71 -23.04 -4.63
C GLY A 10 -19.00 -21.54 -4.62
N ARG A 11 -18.91 -20.88 -3.45
CA ARG A 11 -19.02 -19.42 -3.34
C ARG A 11 -17.85 -18.69 -3.99
N LEU A 12 -16.63 -19.20 -3.87
CA LEU A 12 -15.45 -18.65 -4.53
C LEU A 12 -15.57 -18.70 -6.06
N PHE A 13 -15.94 -19.86 -6.62
CA PHE A 13 -16.17 -19.98 -8.06
C PHE A 13 -17.34 -19.15 -8.54
N GLY A 14 -18.43 -19.07 -7.76
CA GLY A 14 -19.56 -18.20 -8.06
C GLY A 14 -19.19 -16.72 -8.04
N ALA A 15 -18.37 -16.29 -7.08
CA ALA A 15 -17.89 -14.91 -6.99
C ALA A 15 -16.94 -14.57 -8.14
N ILE A 16 -15.96 -15.43 -8.44
CA ILE A 16 -14.99 -15.20 -9.52
C ILE A 16 -15.69 -15.18 -10.89
N THR A 17 -16.66 -16.07 -11.12
CA THR A 17 -17.41 -16.09 -12.39
C THR A 17 -18.36 -14.91 -12.50
N ALA A 18 -19.00 -14.49 -11.40
CA ALA A 18 -19.82 -13.28 -11.36
C ALA A 18 -18.97 -12.03 -11.63
N ASP A 19 -17.83 -11.86 -10.96
CA ASP A 19 -16.94 -10.72 -11.16
C ASP A 19 -16.39 -10.67 -12.59
N ALA A 20 -15.98 -11.82 -13.14
CA ALA A 20 -15.56 -11.91 -14.54
C ALA A 20 -16.70 -11.58 -15.51
N PHE A 21 -17.90 -12.08 -15.25
CA PHE A 21 -19.09 -11.77 -16.05
C PHE A 21 -19.40 -10.28 -16.03
N TRP A 22 -19.44 -9.64 -14.86
CA TRP A 22 -19.72 -8.21 -14.72
C TRP A 22 -18.61 -7.34 -15.32
N SER A 23 -17.34 -7.75 -15.18
CA SER A 23 -16.20 -7.08 -15.80
C SER A 23 -16.30 -7.09 -17.33
N VAL A 24 -16.65 -8.24 -17.92
CA VAL A 24 -16.87 -8.35 -19.38
C VAL A 24 -18.12 -7.58 -19.81
N ALA A 25 -19.23 -7.73 -19.09
CA ALA A 25 -20.51 -7.09 -19.42
C ALA A 25 -20.45 -5.56 -19.36
N THR A 26 -19.65 -5.00 -18.44
CA THR A 26 -19.45 -3.54 -18.31
C THR A 26 -18.25 -3.02 -19.08
N SER A 27 -17.57 -3.87 -19.85
CA SER A 27 -16.42 -3.48 -20.66
C SER A 27 -16.82 -2.45 -21.72
N ALA A 28 -15.88 -1.56 -22.05
CA ALA A 28 -16.10 -0.54 -23.09
C ALA A 28 -16.57 -1.11 -24.44
N PRO A 29 -15.99 -2.20 -25.00
CA PRO A 29 -16.45 -2.73 -26.27
C PRO A 29 -17.88 -3.27 -26.21
N VAL A 30 -18.30 -3.90 -25.10
CA VAL A 30 -19.67 -4.41 -24.94
C VAL A 30 -20.67 -3.26 -24.84
N LEU A 31 -20.36 -2.22 -24.06
CA LEU A 31 -21.21 -1.03 -23.97
C LEU A 31 -21.35 -0.32 -25.31
N VAL A 32 -20.26 -0.20 -26.08
CA VAL A 32 -20.30 0.37 -27.44
C VAL A 32 -21.14 -0.49 -28.37
N ALA A 33 -20.98 -1.82 -28.33
CA ALA A 33 -21.78 -2.72 -29.16
C ALA A 33 -23.28 -2.62 -28.87
N ILE A 34 -23.68 -2.59 -27.59
CA ILE A 34 -25.08 -2.38 -27.19
C ILE A 34 -25.57 -0.99 -27.63
N GLY A 35 -24.72 0.04 -27.53
CA GLY A 35 -25.03 1.39 -27.99
C GLY A 35 -25.27 1.46 -29.50
N VAL A 36 -24.43 0.80 -30.30
CA VAL A 36 -24.60 0.68 -31.77
C VAL A 36 -25.88 -0.08 -32.10
N LEU A 37 -26.17 -1.18 -31.40
CA LEU A 37 -27.41 -1.93 -31.57
C LEU A 37 -28.65 -1.07 -31.24
N ALA A 38 -28.61 -0.31 -30.15
CA ALA A 38 -29.68 0.60 -29.76
C ALA A 38 -29.88 1.72 -30.81
N ALA A 39 -28.78 2.28 -31.35
CA ALA A 39 -28.83 3.28 -32.41
C ALA A 39 -29.40 2.72 -33.72
N ALA A 40 -29.01 1.50 -34.10
CA ALA A 40 -29.54 0.81 -35.27
C ALA A 40 -31.04 0.51 -35.11
N ALA A 41 -31.44 -0.02 -33.95
CA ALA A 41 -32.84 -0.29 -33.63
C ALA A 41 -33.69 1.00 -33.64
N PHE A 42 -33.14 2.10 -33.12
CA PHE A 42 -33.79 3.41 -33.17
C PHE A 42 -33.96 3.90 -34.62
N ALA A 43 -32.92 3.77 -35.45
CA ALA A 43 -33.00 4.16 -36.86
C ALA A 43 -34.10 3.39 -37.59
N VAL A 44 -34.21 2.08 -37.37
CA VAL A 44 -35.28 1.25 -37.97
C VAL A 44 -36.66 1.64 -37.44
N ALA A 45 -36.78 1.89 -36.14
CA ALA A 45 -38.07 2.17 -35.50
C ALA A 45 -38.61 3.59 -35.75
N ARG A 46 -37.73 4.59 -35.98
CA ARG A 46 -38.11 6.02 -36.05
C ARG A 46 -37.90 6.67 -37.41
N VAL A 47 -37.21 6.03 -38.34
CA VAL A 47 -36.99 6.58 -39.69
C VAL A 47 -37.90 5.86 -40.70
N PRO A 48 -39.13 6.35 -40.94
CA PRO A 48 -40.07 5.70 -41.86
C PRO A 48 -39.58 5.69 -43.32
N MET A 49 -38.60 6.54 -43.67
CA MET A 49 -37.95 6.50 -44.98
C MET A 49 -37.21 5.18 -45.24
N LEU A 50 -36.65 4.52 -44.23
CA LEU A 50 -36.02 3.21 -44.41
C LEU A 50 -37.06 2.13 -44.75
N GLY A 51 -38.24 2.20 -44.16
CA GLY A 51 -39.34 1.27 -44.46
C GLY A 51 -39.88 1.42 -45.88
N ARG A 52 -39.73 2.59 -46.51
CA ARG A 52 -40.06 2.80 -47.93
C ARG A 52 -39.00 2.25 -48.88
N LEU A 53 -37.73 2.27 -48.48
CA LEU A 53 -36.62 1.81 -49.33
C LEU A 53 -36.45 0.28 -49.28
N LEU A 54 -36.82 -0.34 -48.16
CA LEU A 54 -36.75 -1.78 -47.93
C LEU A 54 -38.12 -2.26 -47.37
N PRO A 55 -39.06 -2.67 -48.23
CA PRO A 55 -40.40 -3.10 -47.85
C PRO A 55 -40.47 -4.16 -46.72
N PRO A 56 -39.58 -5.18 -46.65
CA PRO A 56 -39.68 -6.19 -45.59
C PRO A 56 -39.36 -5.64 -44.19
N LEU A 57 -38.76 -4.46 -44.05
CA LEU A 57 -38.46 -3.86 -42.74
C LEU A 57 -39.68 -3.20 -42.08
N GLY A 58 -40.77 -2.96 -42.83
CA GLY A 58 -41.99 -2.34 -42.30
C GLY A 58 -42.66 -3.16 -41.20
N GLU A 59 -42.70 -4.48 -41.35
CA GLU A 59 -43.33 -5.39 -40.36
C GLU A 59 -42.54 -5.50 -39.06
N PHE A 60 -41.24 -5.21 -39.09
CA PHE A 60 -40.35 -5.32 -37.93
C PHE A 60 -40.24 -4.02 -37.11
N GLN A 61 -40.93 -2.94 -37.48
CA GLN A 61 -40.81 -1.66 -36.76
C GLN A 61 -41.22 -1.76 -35.28
N ALA A 62 -42.31 -2.47 -34.97
CA ALA A 62 -42.76 -2.66 -33.60
C ALA A 62 -41.77 -3.50 -32.78
N LEU A 63 -41.20 -4.55 -33.39
CA LEU A 63 -40.17 -5.38 -32.77
C LEU A 63 -38.89 -4.58 -32.52
N ALA A 64 -38.46 -3.77 -33.49
CA ALA A 64 -37.30 -2.90 -33.37
C ALA A 64 -37.46 -1.88 -32.25
N ALA A 65 -38.67 -1.31 -32.07
CA ALA A 65 -38.96 -0.41 -30.96
C ALA A 65 -38.84 -1.11 -29.59
N ALA A 66 -39.31 -2.36 -29.47
CA ALA A 66 -39.16 -3.15 -28.25
C ALA A 66 -37.69 -3.47 -27.96
N VAL A 67 -36.94 -3.91 -28.97
CA VAL A 67 -35.49 -4.19 -28.85
C VAL A 67 -34.73 -2.93 -28.45
N GLN A 68 -35.07 -1.78 -29.04
CA GLN A 68 -34.47 -0.50 -28.67
C GLN A 68 -34.66 -0.19 -27.19
N LEU A 69 -35.89 -0.33 -26.69
CA LEU A 69 -36.23 -0.01 -25.30
C LEU A 69 -35.49 -0.93 -24.32
N ILE A 70 -35.38 -2.22 -24.65
CA ILE A 70 -34.59 -3.20 -23.87
C ILE A 70 -33.11 -2.85 -23.91
N ALA A 71 -32.55 -2.53 -25.08
CA ALA A 71 -31.14 -2.20 -25.23
C ALA A 71 -30.77 -0.92 -24.45
N VAL A 72 -31.63 0.12 -24.50
CA VAL A 72 -31.42 1.36 -23.74
C VAL A 72 -31.52 1.11 -22.24
N ALA A 73 -32.51 0.35 -21.79
CA ALA A 73 -32.65 -0.01 -20.37
C ALA A 73 -31.43 -0.78 -19.86
N ALA A 74 -30.95 -1.76 -20.62
CA ALA A 74 -29.73 -2.50 -20.30
C ALA A 74 -28.50 -1.60 -20.25
N LEU A 75 -28.37 -0.66 -21.20
CA LEU A 75 -27.24 0.25 -21.27
C LEU A 75 -27.21 1.22 -20.08
N ILE A 76 -28.35 1.79 -19.69
CA ILE A 76 -28.47 2.64 -18.49
C ILE A 76 -28.11 1.83 -17.23
N PHE A 77 -28.62 0.60 -17.12
CA PHE A 77 -28.33 -0.28 -15.98
C PHE A 77 -26.84 -0.60 -15.87
N LEU A 78 -26.19 -1.00 -16.97
CA LEU A 78 -24.76 -1.35 -16.99
C LEU A 78 -23.86 -0.14 -16.71
N ILE A 79 -24.19 1.04 -17.24
CA ILE A 79 -23.48 2.29 -16.91
C ILE A 79 -23.64 2.61 -15.42
N GLY A 80 -24.87 2.51 -14.89
CA GLY A 80 -25.13 2.71 -13.47
C GLY A 80 -24.27 1.80 -12.59
N PHE A 81 -24.24 0.50 -12.90
CA PHE A 81 -23.42 -0.48 -12.19
C PHE A 81 -21.93 -0.13 -12.25
N ARG A 82 -21.40 0.18 -13.44
CA ARG A 82 -20.00 0.58 -13.63
C ARG A 82 -19.64 1.82 -12.81
N THR A 83 -20.50 2.83 -12.79
CA THR A 83 -20.24 4.06 -12.02
C THR A 83 -20.27 3.84 -10.51
N ALA A 84 -21.11 2.92 -10.02
CA ALA A 84 -21.14 2.54 -8.62
C ALA A 84 -19.86 1.84 -8.19
N ASP A 85 -19.36 0.93 -9.03
CA ASP A 85 -18.13 0.17 -8.78
C ASP A 85 -16.88 1.08 -8.78
N GLN A 86 -16.78 1.95 -9.79
CA GLN A 86 -15.69 2.95 -9.86
C GLN A 86 -15.66 3.87 -8.63
N ARG A 87 -16.82 4.23 -8.05
CA ARG A 87 -16.88 5.03 -6.83
C ARG A 87 -16.33 4.29 -5.61
N ALA A 88 -16.55 2.98 -5.53
CA ALA A 88 -16.01 2.16 -4.45
C ALA A 88 -14.48 2.02 -4.56
N GLU A 89 -13.97 1.81 -5.76
CA GLU A 89 -12.52 1.74 -6.03
C GLU A 89 -11.83 3.08 -5.74
N LEU A 90 -12.41 4.19 -6.20
CA LEU A 90 -11.86 5.53 -5.95
C LEU A 90 -11.77 5.86 -4.45
N ARG A 91 -12.75 5.42 -3.64
CA ARG A 91 -12.70 5.57 -2.18
C ARG A 91 -11.56 4.76 -1.58
N ARG A 92 -11.39 3.49 -1.98
CA ARG A 92 -10.28 2.64 -1.52
C ARG A 92 -8.92 3.23 -1.87
N LEU A 93 -8.74 3.70 -3.10
CA LEU A 93 -7.51 4.35 -3.54
C LEU A 93 -7.25 5.66 -2.79
N GLY A 94 -8.30 6.42 -2.49
CA GLY A 94 -8.22 7.63 -1.66
C GLY A 94 -7.76 7.33 -0.23
N ASP A 95 -8.31 6.29 0.40
CA ASP A 95 -7.91 5.86 1.74
C ASP A 95 -6.45 5.37 1.78
N GLU A 96 -6.02 4.62 0.75
CA GLU A 96 -4.64 4.15 0.64
C GLU A 96 -3.65 5.31 0.43
N LEU A 97 -4.02 6.31 -0.38
CA LEU A 97 -3.23 7.53 -0.57
C LEU A 97 -3.14 8.34 0.73
N ALA A 98 -4.25 8.50 1.45
CA ALA A 98 -4.27 9.20 2.74
C ALA A 98 -3.37 8.49 3.77
N PHE A 99 -3.41 7.16 3.82
CA PHE A 99 -2.55 6.37 4.69
C PHE A 99 -1.06 6.52 4.33
N LYS A 100 -0.70 6.42 3.05
CA LYS A 100 0.69 6.63 2.59
C LYS A 100 1.19 8.05 2.87
N ALA A 101 0.33 9.06 2.70
CA ALA A 101 0.67 10.43 3.05
C ALA A 101 0.95 10.60 4.55
N MET A 102 0.16 9.94 5.40
CA MET A 102 0.39 9.94 6.85
C MET A 102 1.72 9.24 7.21
N GLN A 103 2.05 8.11 6.55
CA GLN A 103 3.34 7.44 6.76
C GLN A 103 4.52 8.32 6.36
N LEU A 104 4.45 9.01 5.21
CA LEU A 104 5.49 9.94 4.78
C LEU A 104 5.68 11.09 5.77
N LYS A 105 4.58 11.62 6.29
CA LYS A 105 4.61 12.68 7.31
C LYS A 105 5.27 12.18 8.60
N ASN A 106 4.94 10.97 9.05
CA ASN A 106 5.58 10.38 10.22
C ASN A 106 7.06 10.09 9.99
N ALA A 107 7.44 9.58 8.82
CA ALA A 107 8.83 9.31 8.46
C ALA A 107 9.68 10.58 8.34
N SER A 108 9.11 11.67 7.82
CA SER A 108 9.80 12.97 7.76
C SER A 108 9.96 13.59 9.14
N ALA A 109 8.97 13.47 10.03
CA ALA A 109 9.08 13.91 11.41
C ALA A 109 10.17 13.15 12.17
N THR A 110 10.22 11.81 12.05
CA THR A 110 11.25 11.01 12.70
C THR A 110 12.65 11.27 12.13
N ALA A 111 12.76 11.55 10.83
CA ALA A 111 14.03 11.96 10.23
C ALA A 111 14.53 13.30 10.79
N ALA A 112 13.63 14.28 10.93
CA ALA A 112 13.97 15.58 11.52
C ALA A 112 14.41 15.46 12.99
N ASP A 113 13.74 14.63 13.78
CA ASP A 113 14.11 14.37 15.17
C ASP A 113 15.45 13.63 15.28
N ALA A 114 15.71 12.64 14.41
CA ALA A 114 17.00 11.95 14.36
C ALA A 114 18.15 12.91 14.03
N GLU A 115 17.90 13.88 13.15
CA GLU A 115 18.90 14.89 12.79
C GLU A 115 19.18 15.86 13.94
N ARG A 116 18.15 16.25 14.71
CA ARG A 116 18.32 17.04 15.95
C ARG A 116 19.16 16.29 16.97
N LEU A 117 18.83 15.03 17.24
CA LEU A 117 19.58 14.19 18.18
C LEU A 117 21.05 14.01 17.77
N ARG A 118 21.34 13.91 16.46
CA ARG A 118 22.72 13.89 15.95
C ARG A 118 23.46 15.19 16.24
N ARG A 119 22.84 16.34 15.99
CA ARG A 119 23.45 17.66 16.25
C ARG A 119 23.73 17.85 17.75
N ASP A 120 22.80 17.43 18.62
CA ASP A 120 22.98 17.51 20.07
C ASP A 120 24.10 16.57 20.56
N ALA A 121 24.18 15.36 20.00
CA ALA A 121 25.27 14.41 20.29
C ALA A 121 26.64 14.95 19.84
N GLU A 122 26.71 15.60 18.68
CA GLU A 122 27.95 16.23 18.21
C GLU A 122 28.35 17.43 19.08
N ALA A 123 27.40 18.25 19.51
CA ALA A 123 27.66 19.39 20.39
C ALA A 123 28.17 18.92 21.76
N THR A 124 27.53 17.91 22.35
CA THR A 124 27.97 17.33 23.63
C THR A 124 29.33 16.64 23.52
N ALA A 125 29.61 15.94 22.41
CA ALA A 125 30.92 15.36 22.14
C ALA A 125 32.02 16.43 22.02
N ARG A 126 31.74 17.57 21.37
CA ARG A 126 32.70 18.70 21.29
C ARG A 126 32.95 19.32 22.66
N GLN A 127 31.91 19.50 23.48
CA GLN A 127 32.08 20.00 24.85
C GLN A 127 32.89 19.04 25.72
N ALA A 128 32.62 17.73 25.61
CA ALA A 128 33.35 16.70 26.34
C ALA A 128 34.83 16.68 25.92
N LYS A 129 35.13 16.77 24.61
CA LYS A 129 36.50 16.90 24.10
C LYS A 129 37.20 18.13 24.66
N GLY A 130 36.57 19.30 24.59
CA GLY A 130 37.16 20.54 25.12
C GLY A 130 37.52 20.45 26.61
N LYS A 131 36.64 19.84 27.43
CA LYS A 131 36.93 19.58 28.85
C LYS A 131 38.08 18.58 29.04
N LEU A 132 38.18 17.56 28.16
CA LEU A 132 39.25 16.58 28.19
C LEU A 132 40.60 17.24 27.85
N ASP A 133 40.62 18.11 26.84
CA ASP A 133 41.79 18.86 26.40
C ASP A 133 42.25 19.83 27.50
N GLU A 134 41.33 20.54 28.16
CA GLU A 134 41.62 21.38 29.33
C GLU A 134 42.20 20.58 30.50
N TYR A 135 41.59 19.42 30.80
CA TYR A 135 42.10 18.51 31.82
C TYR A 135 43.51 18.03 31.50
N CYS A 136 43.76 17.67 30.24
CA CYS A 136 45.07 17.27 29.75
C CYS A 136 46.11 18.39 29.81
N ALA A 137 45.73 19.62 29.52
CA ALA A 137 46.64 20.76 29.65
C ALA A 137 47.05 20.99 31.12
N LYS A 138 46.13 20.74 32.06
CA LYS A 138 46.36 20.95 33.50
C LYS A 138 47.08 19.81 34.20
N PHE A 139 46.79 18.56 33.82
CA PHE A 139 47.27 17.36 34.53
C PHE A 139 48.16 16.44 33.65
N GLY A 140 48.36 16.79 32.38
CA GLY A 140 49.01 15.93 31.38
C GLY A 140 48.02 14.98 30.71
N CYS A 141 48.03 14.92 29.36
CA CYS A 141 47.39 13.85 28.60
C CYS A 141 48.28 12.59 28.70
N GLY A 142 47.69 11.45 29.07
CA GLY A 142 48.46 10.27 29.49
C GLY A 142 49.40 9.68 28.44
N ASP A 143 50.70 9.73 28.74
CA ASP A 143 51.60 8.57 28.90
C ASP A 143 52.93 8.99 29.57
N ASP A 144 53.25 10.30 29.58
CA ASP A 144 54.51 10.85 30.09
C ASP A 144 54.63 10.87 31.63
N HIS A 145 53.54 10.61 32.36
CA HIS A 145 53.49 10.52 33.82
C HIS A 145 52.96 9.17 34.31
N LYS A 146 52.99 8.14 33.47
CA LYS A 146 52.73 6.78 33.94
C LYS A 146 53.82 6.46 34.98
N PRO A 147 53.50 6.32 36.28
CA PRO A 147 54.51 5.90 37.24
C PRO A 147 55.10 4.59 36.71
N PRO A 148 56.44 4.43 36.72
CA PRO A 148 57.06 3.20 36.27
C PRO A 148 56.35 2.06 36.99
N ALA A 149 55.85 1.09 36.22
CA ALA A 149 55.05 0.00 36.76
C ALA A 149 55.79 -0.59 37.97
N SER A 150 55.25 -0.38 39.17
CA SER A 150 55.81 -0.98 40.37
C SER A 150 55.89 -2.49 40.12
N PRO A 151 57.05 -3.14 40.30
CA PRO A 151 57.24 -4.55 39.97
C PRO A 151 56.29 -5.49 40.74
N ALA A 152 55.54 -4.96 41.73
CA ALA A 152 54.56 -5.70 42.51
C ALA A 152 53.13 -5.70 41.92
N VAL A 153 52.80 -4.87 40.94
CA VAL A 153 51.42 -4.77 40.42
C VAL A 153 51.33 -5.38 39.01
N ARG A 154 50.86 -6.63 38.97
CA ARG A 154 50.55 -7.37 37.75
C ARG A 154 49.40 -6.66 37.04
N ILE A 155 49.71 -5.84 36.02
CA ILE A 155 48.69 -5.26 35.14
C ILE A 155 47.98 -6.43 34.45
N VAL A 156 46.73 -6.68 34.82
CA VAL A 156 45.87 -7.66 34.14
C VAL A 156 45.56 -7.09 32.75
N ARG A 157 46.42 -7.40 31.78
CA ARG A 157 46.20 -7.11 30.37
C ARG A 157 44.90 -7.82 29.96
N ARG A 158 43.95 -7.03 29.42
CA ARG A 158 42.69 -7.47 28.81
C ARG A 158 41.96 -8.53 29.64
N CYS A 159 40.92 -8.11 30.35
CA CYS A 159 39.86 -9.05 30.71
C CYS A 159 39.27 -9.58 29.40
N ASP A 160 39.76 -10.72 28.92
CA ASP A 160 39.07 -11.48 27.90
C ASP A 160 37.71 -11.84 28.51
N PRO A 161 36.61 -11.35 27.91
CA PRO A 161 35.30 -11.64 28.45
C PRO A 161 35.09 -13.16 28.41
N PRO A 162 34.44 -13.76 29.43
CA PRO A 162 34.22 -15.19 29.47
C PRO A 162 33.49 -15.65 28.22
N ALA A 163 33.82 -16.85 27.74
CA ALA A 163 33.17 -17.45 26.57
C ALA A 163 31.64 -17.39 26.74
N GLY A 164 30.94 -16.77 25.77
CA GLY A 164 29.49 -16.57 25.80
C GLY A 164 29.01 -15.20 26.29
N TYR A 165 29.89 -14.29 26.72
CA TYR A 165 29.49 -12.92 27.12
C TYR A 165 28.77 -12.15 26.00
N PHE A 166 29.27 -12.24 24.77
CA PHE A 166 28.66 -11.60 23.61
C PHE A 166 27.31 -12.25 23.24
N ASP A 167 27.17 -13.57 23.42
CA ASP A 167 25.89 -14.27 23.20
C ASP A 167 24.83 -13.84 24.21
N TRP A 168 25.21 -13.68 25.49
CA TRP A 168 24.35 -13.16 26.53
C TRP A 168 23.90 -11.72 26.24
N LEU A 169 24.82 -10.86 25.77
CA LEU A 169 24.51 -9.49 25.34
C LEU A 169 23.51 -9.47 24.17
N HIS A 170 23.68 -10.35 23.18
CA HIS A 170 22.74 -10.48 22.08
C HIS A 170 21.37 -11.02 22.50
N GLN A 171 21.29 -11.88 23.52
CA GLN A 171 20.00 -12.31 24.08
C GLN A 171 19.26 -11.17 24.77
N LEU A 172 19.96 -10.30 25.50
CA LEU A 172 19.35 -9.14 26.16
C LEU A 172 18.79 -8.11 25.16
N GLN A 173 19.51 -7.85 24.07
CA GLN A 173 19.03 -6.94 23.02
C GLN A 173 17.76 -7.47 22.33
N ARG A 174 17.67 -8.79 22.10
CA ARG A 174 16.49 -9.44 21.51
C ARG A 174 15.26 -9.40 22.44
N ARG A 175 15.44 -9.54 23.75
CA ARG A 175 14.32 -9.45 24.70
C ARG A 175 13.73 -8.04 24.78
N ARG A 176 14.55 -6.98 24.73
CA ARG A 176 14.08 -5.59 24.74
C ARG A 176 13.23 -5.23 23.51
N SER A 177 13.54 -5.81 22.36
CA SER A 177 12.80 -5.59 21.10
C SER A 177 11.48 -6.38 21.00
N ALA A 178 11.29 -7.37 21.86
CA ALA A 178 10.01 -8.08 22.02
C ALA A 178 9.06 -7.37 23.01
N ALA A 179 9.61 -6.70 24.04
CA ALA A 179 8.81 -6.02 25.06
C ALA A 179 8.19 -4.68 24.61
N GLY A 180 8.63 -4.10 23.50
CA GLY A 180 8.10 -2.84 22.95
C GLY A 180 7.02 -2.98 21.87
N ARG A 181 6.44 -4.19 21.69
CA ARG A 181 5.40 -4.50 20.70
C ARG A 181 4.07 -4.96 21.34
N GLY A 182 3.81 -4.53 22.58
CA GLY A 182 2.55 -4.71 23.30
C GLY A 182 1.79 -3.40 23.41
#